data_AF-A0A820RGD3-F1
#
_entry.id   AF-A0A820RGD3-F1
#
_cell.length_a   1.000
_cell.length_b   1.000
_cell.length_c   1.000
_cell.angle_alpha   90.00
_cell.angle_beta   90.00
_cell.angle_gamma   90.00
#
_symmetry.space_group_name_H-M   'P 1'
#
loop_
_entity.id
_entity.type
_entity.pdbx_description
1 polymer ?
#
loop_
_entity_poly.entity_id
_entity_poly.type
_entity_poly.pdbx_seq_one_letter_code
_entity_poly.pdbx_strand_id
1 'polypeptide(L)' 'MWNSSILTINDQFISTMNNIELPSFINTVDKLNILYQTLVNQYNIFLPMFQFDNKFYCRISAQIYMELEDYQT' A
#
# COMPACT_ATOMS: atom_id res chain seq x y z
N MET A 1 21.07 -4.08 8.55
CA MET A 1 19.65 -3.72 8.29
C MET A 1 18.83 -4.35 9.39
N TRP A 2 17.89 -3.63 10.00
CA TRP A 2 17.06 -4.17 11.08
C TRP A 2 16.12 -5.26 10.53
N ASN A 3 15.95 -6.37 11.27
CA ASN A 3 15.09 -7.51 10.90
C ASN A 3 13.61 -7.15 10.66
N SER A 4 13.18 -5.93 10.99
CA SER A 4 11.81 -5.45 10.80
C SER A 4 11.41 -5.22 9.34
N SER A 5 12.36 -5.22 8.39
CA SER A 5 12.07 -5.03 6.95
C SER A 5 11.93 -6.34 6.17
N ILE A 6 12.03 -7.47 6.87
CA ILE A 6 12.05 -8.83 6.33
C ILE A 6 10.87 -9.58 6.98
N LEU A 7 9.65 -9.13 6.72
CA LEU A 7 8.41 -9.76 7.23
C LEU A 7 7.73 -10.60 6.15
N THR A 8 8.50 -11.20 5.24
CA THR A 8 7.97 -12.13 4.25
C THR A 8 8.39 -13.55 4.56
N ILE A 9 7.56 -14.51 4.18
CA ILE A 9 7.76 -15.95 4.43
C ILE A 9 9.09 -16.45 3.82
N ASN A 10 9.62 -15.74 2.82
CA ASN A 10 10.83 -16.11 2.07
C ASN A 10 12.02 -15.16 2.33
N ASP A 11 12.01 -14.41 3.43
CA ASP A 11 13.05 -13.41 3.75
C ASP A 11 13.32 -12.35 2.65
N GLN A 12 12.33 -12.12 1.80
CA GLN A 12 12.34 -11.09 0.77
C GLN A 12 12.00 -9.72 1.36
N PHE A 13 12.78 -8.72 0.95
CA PHE A 13 12.61 -7.34 1.37
C PHE A 13 11.50 -6.65 0.57
N ILE A 14 10.41 -6.25 1.24
CA ILE A 14 9.28 -5.53 0.61
C ILE A 14 9.45 -4.00 0.61
N SER A 15 10.43 -3.46 1.36
CA SER A 15 10.70 -2.02 1.65
C SER A 15 10.59 -1.71 3.15
N THR A 16 11.22 -0.64 3.61
CA THR A 16 11.25 -0.20 5.03
C THR A 16 10.06 0.66 5.44
N MET A 17 9.01 0.76 4.61
CA MET A 17 7.82 1.57 4.89
C MET A 17 6.61 0.71 5.24
N ASN A 18 5.55 1.35 5.75
CA ASN A 18 4.29 0.69 6.07
C ASN A 18 3.56 0.30 4.78
N ASN A 19 3.61 -0.98 4.45
CA ASN A 19 2.94 -1.55 3.30
C ASN A 19 1.74 -2.38 3.78
N ILE A 20 0.57 -2.13 3.20
CA ILE A 20 -0.68 -2.79 3.56
C ILE A 20 -1.17 -3.56 2.35
N GLU A 21 -1.51 -4.83 2.55
CA GLU A 21 -2.12 -5.66 1.50
C GLU A 21 -3.49 -5.07 1.13
N LEU A 22 -3.72 -4.87 -0.16
CA LEU A 22 -5.02 -4.45 -0.68
C LEU A 22 -6.01 -5.62 -0.59
N PRO A 23 -7.32 -5.33 -0.47
CA PRO A 23 -8.35 -6.36 -0.41
C PRO A 23 -8.26 -7.35 -1.58
N SER A 24 -8.53 -8.63 -1.30
CA SER A 24 -8.37 -9.75 -2.26
C SER A 24 -9.19 -9.62 -3.55
N PHE A 25 -10.22 -8.76 -3.58
CA PHE A 25 -10.97 -8.49 -4.81
C PHE A 25 -10.19 -7.62 -5.80
N ILE A 26 -9.17 -6.88 -5.36
CA ILE A 26 -8.22 -6.14 -6.20
C ILE A 26 -7.11 -7.12 -6.59
N ASN A 27 -7.42 -8.01 -7.51
CA ASN A 27 -6.54 -9.10 -7.93
C ASN A 27 -6.05 -9.00 -9.38
N THR A 28 -6.35 -7.89 -10.05
CA THR A 28 -5.87 -7.61 -11.41
C THR A 28 -5.32 -6.19 -11.49
N VAL A 29 -4.39 -5.98 -12.43
CA VAL A 29 -3.80 -4.66 -12.69
C VAL A 29 -4.86 -3.65 -13.12
N ASP A 30 -5.90 -4.07 -13.86
CA ASP A 30 -6.99 -3.19 -14.26
C ASP A 30 -7.78 -2.64 -13.06
N LYS A 31 -8.09 -3.50 -12.08
CA LYS A 31 -8.76 -3.07 -10.85
C LYS A 31 -7.88 -2.15 -10.01
N LEU A 32 -6.57 -2.41 -9.99
CA LEU A 32 -5.60 -1.54 -9.33
C LEU A 32 -5.58 -0.15 -9.99
N ASN A 33 -5.57 -0.10 -11.32
CA ASN A 33 -5.61 1.15 -12.08
C ASN A 33 -6.93 1.91 -11.87
N ILE A 34 -8.07 1.22 -11.81
CA ILE A 34 -9.36 1.85 -11.49
C ILE A 34 -9.31 2.46 -10.09
N LEU A 35 -8.82 1.73 -9.09
CA LEU A 35 -8.66 2.26 -7.73
C LEU A 35 -7.74 3.50 -7.73
N TYR A 36 -6.60 3.42 -8.41
CA TYR A 36 -5.67 4.54 -8.53
C TYR A 36 -6.34 5.79 -9.14
N GLN A 37 -7.07 5.61 -10.24
CA GLN A 37 -7.79 6.71 -10.88
C GLN A 37 -8.88 7.28 -9.99
N THR A 38 -9.60 6.43 -9.24
CA THR A 38 -10.59 6.89 -8.25
C THR A 38 -9.92 7.73 -7.15
N LEU A 39 -8.83 7.25 -6.56
CA LEU A 39 -8.11 7.97 -5.50
C LEU A 39 -7.62 9.35 -5.98
N VAL A 40 -7.02 9.41 -7.18
CA VAL A 40 -6.50 10.66 -7.72
C VAL A 40 -7.63 11.61 -8.15
N ASN A 41 -8.59 11.13 -8.94
CA ASN A 41 -9.59 12.00 -9.57
C ASN A 41 -10.73 12.41 -8.63
N GLN A 42 -11.12 11.54 -7.69
CA GLN A 42 -12.25 11.80 -6.79
C GLN A 42 -11.81 12.28 -5.41
N TYR A 43 -10.70 11.76 -4.89
CA TYR A 43 -10.25 12.03 -3.53
C TYR A 43 -8.99 12.90 -3.48
N ASN A 44 -8.35 13.19 -4.62
CA ASN A 44 -7.07 13.90 -4.69
C ASN A 44 -5.98 13.24 -3.82
N ILE A 45 -6.02 11.92 -3.71
CA ILE A 45 -5.07 11.11 -2.94
C ILE A 45 -4.09 10.45 -3.91
N PHE A 46 -2.80 10.66 -3.66
CA PHE A 46 -1.74 9.88 -4.29
C PHE A 46 -1.27 8.78 -3.34
N LEU A 47 -1.54 7.52 -3.71
CA LEU A 47 -1.15 6.36 -2.92
C LEU A 47 -0.30 5.40 -3.78
N PRO A 48 0.99 5.23 -3.49
CA PRO A 48 1.84 4.29 -4.20
C PRO A 48 1.31 2.86 -4.01
N MET A 49 1.11 2.16 -5.13
CA MET A 49 0.64 0.78 -5.15
C MET A 49 1.58 -0.08 -5.99
N PHE A 50 1.80 -1.32 -5.56
CA PHE A 50 2.70 -2.25 -6.24
C PHE A 50 2.27 -3.70 -6.02
N GLN A 51 2.76 -4.58 -6.90
CA GLN A 51 2.55 -6.02 -6.78
C GLN A 51 3.76 -6.67 -6.12
N PHE A 52 3.52 -7.56 -5.17
CA PHE A 52 4.54 -8.40 -4.55
C PHE A 52 3.94 -9.77 -4.21
N ASP A 53 4.62 -10.86 -4.56
CA ASP A 53 4.18 -12.23 -4.29
C ASP A 53 2.71 -12.50 -4.66
N ASN A 54 2.33 -12.14 -5.90
CA ASN A 54 0.97 -12.27 -6.45
C ASN A 54 -0.14 -11.53 -5.69
N LYS A 55 0.22 -10.62 -4.79
CA LYS A 55 -0.70 -9.74 -4.06
C LYS A 55 -0.39 -8.29 -4.37
N PHE A 56 -1.41 -7.44 -4.22
CA PHE A 56 -1.23 -6.01 -4.37
C PHE A 56 -1.13 -5.36 -3.00
N TYR A 57 -0.25 -4.36 -2.89
CA TYR A 57 -0.02 -3.61 -1.68
C TYR A 57 -0.11 -2.12 -1.98
N CYS A 58 -0.55 -1.35 -0.98
CA CYS A 58 -0.38 0.08 -0.96
C CYS A 58 0.64 0.48 0.10
N ARG A 59 1.35 1.58 -0.14
CA ARG A 59 2.35 2.11 0.78
C ARG A 59 1.86 3.39 1.42
N ILE A 60 1.69 3.36 2.73
CA ILE A 60 1.27 4.50 3.52
C ILE A 60 2.49 5.15 4.17
N SER A 61 2.58 6.47 4.09
CA SER A 61 3.63 7.25 4.74
C SER A 61 3.03 8.00 5.94
N ALA A 62 3.42 7.58 7.14
CA ALA A 62 3.13 8.35 8.34
C ALA A 62 4.04 9.58 8.40
N GLN A 63 3.48 10.72 8.82
CA GLN A 63 4.16 12.00 8.90
C GLN A 63 3.76 12.70 10.19
N ILE A 64 4.61 13.64 10.66
CA ILE A 64 4.41 14.34 11.95
C ILE A 64 3.15 15.20 12.00
N TYR A 65 2.55 15.48 10.84
CA TYR A 65 1.34 16.28 10.68
C TYR A 65 0.10 15.42 10.43
N MET A 66 0.23 14.09 10.51
CA MET A 66 -0.88 13.15 10.33
C MET A 66 -1.33 12.64 11.69
N GLU A 67 -2.64 12.49 11.83
CA GLU A 67 -3.29 11.94 13.02
C GLU A 67 -3.87 10.55 12.71
N LEU A 68 -4.42 9.87 13.72
CA LEU A 68 -4.98 8.52 13.51
C LEU A 68 -6.22 8.55 12.61
N GLU A 69 -6.96 9.65 12.70
CA GLU A 69 -8.17 9.96 11.96
C GLU A 69 -7.92 9.99 10.45
N ASP A 70 -6.73 10.40 10.02
CA ASP A 70 -6.35 10.42 8.60
C ASP A 70 -6.22 9.00 7.99
N TYR A 71 -6.12 7.98 8.84
CA TYR A 71 -6.03 6.57 8.46
C TYR A 71 -7.31 5.78 8.74
N GLN A 72 -8.32 6.42 9.35
CA GLN A 72 -9.58 5.78 9.72
C GLN A 72 -10.67 6.22 8.75
N THR A 73 -11.12 5.31 7.89
CA THR A 73 -12.40 5.44 7.18
C THR A 73 -12.92 4.09 6.70
#